data_AF-A0A7W1ZTF0-F1
#
_entry.id   AF-A0A7W1ZTF0-F1
#
_cell.length_a   1.000
_cell.length_b   1.000
_cell.length_c   1.000
_cell.angle_alpha   90.00
_cell.angle_beta   90.00
_cell.angle_gamma   90.00
#
_symmetry.space_group_name_H-M   'P 1'
#
loop_
_entity.id
_entity.type
_entity.pdbx_description
1 polymer ?
#
loop_
_entity_poly.entity_id
_entity_poly.type
_entity_poly.pdbx_seq_one_letter_code
_entity_poly.pdbx_strand_id
1 'polypeptide(L)'
;MDVHCSTCGEPWDVHHLWHDAIFETALTVEEAESWRSLPRELKLSDRYRKEFQAAGWEFGKTVINVMHCSCCPRNAKPNAGRMETKAALEDLYGDDEDGLAAAFEDYRL
;
A
#
# COMPACT_ATOMS: atom_id res chain seq x y z
N MET A 1 -12.62 -1.42 -5.04
CA MET A 1 -11.72 -0.87 -6.07
C MET A 1 -10.41 -1.59 -5.86
N ASP A 2 -9.87 -2.20 -6.90
CA ASP A 2 -8.67 -3.04 -6.81
C ASP A 2 -7.45 -2.31 -7.35
N VAL A 3 -6.41 -2.20 -6.52
CA VAL A 3 -5.12 -1.62 -6.89
C VAL A 3 -4.05 -2.71 -6.92
N HIS A 4 -3.16 -2.67 -7.89
CA HIS A 4 -2.29 -3.81 -8.17
C HIS A 4 -0.89 -3.61 -7.60
N CYS A 5 -0.18 -4.69 -7.29
CA CYS A 5 1.19 -4.61 -6.82
C CYS A 5 2.14 -4.19 -7.95
N SER A 6 2.96 -3.16 -7.73
CA SER A 6 3.98 -2.71 -8.70
C SER A 6 5.07 -3.75 -8.99
N THR A 7 5.17 -4.81 -8.18
CA THR A 7 6.17 -5.88 -8.33
C THR A 7 5.61 -7.15 -8.98
N CYS A 8 4.57 -7.78 -8.44
CA CYS A 8 4.02 -9.02 -8.99
C CYS A 8 2.75 -8.82 -9.86
N GLY A 9 2.09 -7.66 -9.79
CA GLY A 9 0.83 -7.40 -10.47
C GLY A 9 -0.42 -7.97 -9.79
N GLU A 10 -0.31 -8.58 -8.60
CA GLU A 10 -1.45 -9.09 -7.84
C GLU A 10 -2.42 -7.94 -7.48
N PRO A 11 -3.74 -8.07 -7.73
CA PRO A 11 -4.73 -7.09 -7.30
C PRO A 11 -4.97 -7.16 -5.79
N TRP A 12 -5.18 -6.00 -5.18
CA TRP A 12 -5.51 -5.85 -3.77
C TRP A 12 -6.69 -4.91 -3.62
N ASP A 13 -7.72 -5.39 -2.93
CA ASP A 13 -8.87 -4.55 -2.58
C ASP A 13 -8.44 -3.44 -1.61
N VAL A 14 -8.88 -2.22 -1.90
CA VAL A 14 -8.55 -1.04 -1.11
C VAL A 14 -9.07 -1.14 0.33
N HIS A 15 -10.22 -1.77 0.59
CA HIS A 15 -10.70 -1.95 1.96
C HIS A 15 -9.76 -2.87 2.77
N HIS A 16 -9.28 -3.97 2.20
CA HIS A 16 -8.26 -4.81 2.83
C HIS A 16 -6.98 -4.00 3.18
N LEU A 17 -6.49 -3.15 2.28
CA LEU A 17 -5.30 -2.31 2.53
C LEU A 17 -5.50 -1.30 3.68
N TRP A 18 -6.73 -0.77 3.86
CA TRP A 18 -7.06 0.20 4.91
C TRP A 18 -7.44 -0.42 6.26
N HIS A 19 -7.87 -1.68 6.29
CA HIS A 19 -8.49 -2.29 7.47
C HIS A 19 -7.86 -3.60 7.93
N ASP A 20 -7.23 -4.37 7.04
CA ASP A 20 -6.83 -5.75 7.33
C ASP A 20 -5.32 -5.98 7.21
N ALA A 21 -4.65 -5.39 6.22
CA ALA A 21 -3.21 -5.60 5.97
C ALA A 21 -2.32 -5.31 7.20
N ILE A 22 -2.75 -4.40 8.09
CA ILE A 22 -2.05 -4.11 9.35
C ILE A 22 -2.00 -5.31 10.32
N PHE A 23 -3.01 -6.19 10.29
CA PHE A 23 -3.07 -7.40 11.11
C PHE A 23 -2.20 -8.55 10.57
N GLU A 24 -1.62 -8.39 9.37
CA GLU A 24 -0.59 -9.29 8.83
C GLU A 24 0.82 -8.97 9.38
N THR A 25 0.97 -7.85 10.10
CA THR A 25 2.23 -7.44 10.73
C THR A 25 2.48 -8.12 12.08
N ALA A 26 3.66 -7.91 12.66
CA ALA A 26 4.01 -8.45 13.99
C ALA A 26 3.42 -7.65 15.18
N LEU A 27 2.62 -6.62 14.91
CA LEU A 27 1.96 -5.79 15.92
C LEU A 27 0.93 -6.60 16.73
N THR A 28 0.63 -6.16 17.95
CA THR A 28 -0.50 -6.74 18.69
C THR A 28 -1.83 -6.27 18.10
N VAL A 29 -2.92 -7.01 18.38
CA VAL A 29 -4.27 -6.66 17.93
C VAL A 29 -4.65 -5.24 18.38
N GLU A 30 -4.30 -4.85 19.60
CA GLU A 30 -4.55 -3.52 20.15
C GLU A 30 -3.77 -2.41 19.41
N GLU A 31 -2.55 -2.70 18.96
CA GLU A 31 -1.73 -1.75 18.19
C GLU A 31 -2.22 -1.62 16.74
N ALA A 32 -2.69 -2.71 16.13
CA ALA A 32 -3.32 -2.72 14.82
C ALA A 32 -4.67 -2.00 14.82
N GLU A 33 -5.51 -2.21 15.84
CA GLU A 33 -6.74 -1.44 16.07
C GLU A 33 -6.45 0.06 16.28
N SER A 34 -5.40 0.38 17.03
CA SER A 34 -4.96 1.77 17.22
C SER A 34 -4.53 2.40 15.88
N TRP A 35 -3.80 1.65 15.05
CA TRP A 35 -3.41 2.09 13.70
C TRP A 35 -4.62 2.34 12.80
N ARG A 36 -5.69 1.54 12.89
CA ARG A 36 -6.92 1.76 12.13
C ARG A 36 -7.49 3.16 12.39
N SER A 37 -7.38 3.65 13.63
CA SER A 37 -7.88 4.96 14.07
C SER A 37 -6.93 6.15 13.84
N LEU A 38 -5.72 5.93 13.29
CA LEU A 38 -4.77 7.02 13.03
C LEU A 38 -5.21 7.91 11.85
N PRO A 39 -4.87 9.22 11.86
CA PRO A 39 -4.85 10.06 10.67
C PRO A 39 -4.04 9.43 9.52
N ARG A 40 -4.46 9.68 8.27
CA ARG A 40 -3.90 9.03 7.06
C ARG A 40 -2.38 9.22 6.96
N GLU A 41 -1.91 10.41 7.30
CA GLU A 41 -0.51 10.85 7.21
C GLU A 41 0.40 10.11 8.22
N LEU A 42 -0.18 9.57 9.31
CA LEU A 42 0.56 8.88 10.37
C LEU A 42 0.60 7.35 10.20
N LYS A 43 -0.31 6.78 9.39
CA LYS A 43 -0.41 5.33 9.15
C LYS A 43 0.85 4.74 8.49
N LEU A 44 1.57 5.51 7.69
CA LEU A 44 2.85 5.10 7.08
C LEU A 44 4.04 5.90 7.63
N SER A 45 4.02 6.18 8.93
CA SER A 45 5.21 6.62 9.67
C SER A 45 6.31 5.54 9.73
N ASP A 46 7.55 5.94 10.01
CA ASP A 46 8.74 5.08 10.05
C ASP A 46 8.61 3.82 10.91
N ARG A 47 7.75 3.84 11.94
CA ARG A 47 7.43 2.66 12.75
C ARG A 47 6.65 1.65 11.89
N TYR A 48 5.47 2.03 11.40
CA TYR A 48 4.59 1.13 10.68
C TYR A 48 5.19 0.67 9.35
N ARG A 49 5.97 1.50 8.66
CA ARG A 49 6.72 1.06 7.46
C ARG A 49 7.65 -0.12 7.73
N LYS A 50 8.29 -0.19 8.92
CA LYS A 50 9.17 -1.31 9.29
C LYS A 50 8.37 -2.57 9.60
N GLU A 51 7.23 -2.45 10.28
CA GLU A 51 6.33 -3.57 10.59
C GLU A 51 5.73 -4.17 9.29
N PHE A 52 5.29 -3.31 8.37
CA PHE A 52 4.83 -3.73 7.04
C PHE A 52 5.97 -4.39 6.23
N GLN A 53 7.16 -3.80 6.20
CA GLN A 53 8.29 -4.39 5.47
C GLN A 53 8.70 -5.75 6.06
N ALA A 54 8.64 -5.93 7.38
CA ALA A 54 8.85 -7.22 8.03
C ALA A 54 7.80 -8.28 7.64
N ALA A 55 6.57 -7.87 7.33
CA ALA A 55 5.50 -8.71 6.78
C ALA A 55 5.57 -8.89 5.24
N GLY A 56 6.54 -8.27 4.57
CA GLY A 56 6.70 -8.33 3.10
C GLY A 56 5.92 -7.26 2.32
N TRP A 57 5.30 -6.31 3.01
CA TRP A 57 4.59 -5.18 2.42
C TRP A 57 5.49 -3.95 2.26
N GLU A 58 5.51 -3.37 1.08
CA GLU A 58 6.10 -2.04 0.85
C GLU A 58 5.11 -1.16 0.11
N PHE A 59 4.92 0.06 0.62
CA PHE A 59 3.95 1.04 0.13
C PHE A 59 4.64 2.33 -0.32
N GLY A 60 4.01 3.04 -1.26
CA GLY A 60 4.38 4.39 -1.70
C GLY A 60 4.13 5.44 -0.61
N LYS A 61 3.50 6.56 -0.94
CA LYS A 61 3.11 7.56 0.07
C LYS A 61 1.90 7.09 0.88
N THR A 62 0.94 6.48 0.21
CA THR A 62 -0.33 5.93 0.72
C THR A 62 -0.28 4.40 0.78
N VAL A 63 -1.17 3.75 1.54
CA VAL A 63 -1.31 2.28 1.54
C VAL A 63 -1.87 1.73 0.22
N ILE A 64 -2.51 2.59 -0.58
CA ILE A 64 -3.10 2.28 -1.89
C ILE A 64 -2.00 2.09 -2.95
N ASN A 65 -0.87 2.77 -2.82
CA ASN A 65 0.29 2.53 -3.66
C ASN A 65 1.08 1.29 -3.20
N VAL A 66 0.58 0.10 -3.54
CA VAL A 66 1.28 -1.17 -3.31
C VAL A 66 2.52 -1.27 -4.21
N MET A 67 3.71 -1.20 -3.61
CA MET A 67 4.99 -1.33 -4.30
C MET A 67 5.45 -2.79 -4.29
N HIS A 68 5.32 -3.45 -3.14
CA HIS A 68 5.59 -4.86 -2.90
C HIS A 68 4.51 -5.40 -1.94
N CYS A 69 4.06 -6.65 -2.12
CA CYS A 69 3.04 -7.26 -1.26
C CYS A 69 3.53 -8.60 -0.69
N SER A 70 2.83 -9.12 0.33
CA SER A 70 3.14 -10.40 0.98
C SER A 70 3.19 -11.59 0.00
N CYS A 71 2.44 -11.55 -1.11
CA CYS A 71 2.48 -12.56 -2.18
C CYS A 71 3.68 -12.46 -3.15
N CYS A 72 4.51 -11.42 -3.08
CA CYS A 72 5.63 -11.25 -4.01
C CYS A 72 6.73 -12.30 -3.78
N PRO A 73 7.31 -12.91 -4.85
CA PRO A 73 8.49 -13.75 -4.73
C PRO A 73 9.68 -12.98 -4.11
N ARG A 74 10.43 -13.60 -3.20
CA ARG A 74 11.52 -12.96 -2.42
C ARG A 74 12.60 -12.20 -3.22
N ASN A 75 12.76 -12.50 -4.51
CA ASN A 75 13.72 -11.86 -5.41
C ASN A 75 13.04 -11.19 -6.61
N ALA A 76 11.74 -10.95 -6.55
CA ALA A 76 11.02 -10.23 -7.59
C ALA A 76 11.53 -8.79 -7.68
N LYS A 77 11.67 -8.29 -8.91
CA LYS A 77 12.12 -6.92 -9.15
C LYS A 77 10.89 -6.05 -9.42
N PRO A 78 10.71 -4.94 -8.71
CA PRO A 78 9.65 -3.99 -9.00
C PRO A 78 9.68 -3.50 -10.46
N ASN A 79 8.51 -3.28 -11.05
CA ASN A 79 8.42 -2.66 -12.36
C ASN A 79 8.60 -1.15 -12.21
N ALA A 80 9.78 -0.65 -12.59
CA ALA A 80 10.15 0.76 -12.48
C ALA A 80 9.14 1.70 -13.15
N GLY A 81 8.61 1.34 -14.33
CA GLY A 81 7.61 2.16 -15.02
C GLY A 81 6.28 2.27 -14.27
N ARG A 82 5.83 1.19 -13.59
CA ARG A 82 4.66 1.22 -12.70
C ARG A 82 4.94 2.08 -11.47
N MET A 83 6.10 1.91 -10.83
CA MET A 83 6.51 2.71 -9.67
C MET A 83 6.54 4.21 -9.98
N GLU A 84 7.20 4.60 -11.07
CA GLU A 84 7.31 6.01 -11.50
C GLU A 84 5.93 6.59 -11.83
N THR A 85 5.08 5.84 -12.53
CA THR A 85 3.71 6.26 -12.86
C THR A 85 2.85 6.43 -11.61
N LYS A 86 2.91 5.47 -10.66
CA LYS A 86 2.17 5.57 -9.39
C LYS A 86 2.65 6.74 -8.53
N ALA A 87 3.96 6.96 -8.43
CA ALA A 87 4.51 8.09 -7.68
C ALA A 87 4.05 9.43 -8.28
N ALA A 88 4.06 9.56 -9.61
CA ALA A 88 3.56 10.76 -10.29
C ALA A 88 2.05 10.97 -10.13
N LEU A 89 1.26 9.90 -10.01
CA LEU A 89 -0.17 9.98 -9.70
C LEU A 89 -0.42 10.33 -8.23
N GLU A 90 0.35 9.78 -7.27
CA GLU A 90 0.31 10.22 -5.87
C GLU A 90 0.68 11.71 -5.72
N ASP A 91 1.64 12.21 -6.51
CA ASP A 91 1.97 13.65 -6.56
C ASP A 91 0.84 14.51 -7.15
N LEU A 92 0.08 13.98 -8.12
CA LEU A 92 -0.98 14.71 -8.82
C LEU A 92 -2.29 14.78 -8.03
N TYR A 93 -2.69 13.67 -7.39
CA TYR A 93 -3.94 13.58 -6.62
C TYR A 93 -3.77 14.05 -5.17
N GLY A 94 -2.55 14.00 -4.61
CA GLY A 94 -2.28 14.42 -3.24
C GLY A 94 -3.09 13.60 -2.23
N ASP A 95 -3.98 14.27 -1.49
CA ASP A 95 -4.79 13.66 -0.44
C ASP A 95 -6.10 13.01 -0.97
N ASP A 96 -6.42 13.14 -2.27
CA ASP A 96 -7.56 12.48 -2.93
C ASP A 96 -7.27 11.00 -3.23
N GLU A 97 -7.22 10.22 -2.15
CA GLU A 97 -6.98 8.78 -2.18
C GLU A 97 -8.08 7.97 -2.88
N ASP A 98 -9.33 8.45 -2.88
CA ASP A 98 -10.44 7.78 -3.57
C ASP A 98 -10.33 7.97 -5.10
N GLY A 99 -9.99 9.19 -5.55
CA GLY A 99 -9.64 9.47 -6.94
C GLY A 99 -8.38 8.73 -7.40
N LEU A 100 -7.36 8.64 -6.53
CA LEU A 100 -6.14 7.87 -6.79
C LEU A 100 -6.42 6.37 -6.96
N ALA A 101 -7.25 5.79 -6.08
CA ALA A 101 -7.64 4.38 -6.15
C ALA A 101 -8.38 4.07 -7.45
N ALA A 102 -9.33 4.93 -7.87
CA ALA A 102 -10.03 4.79 -9.14
C ALA A 102 -9.06 4.86 -10.34
N ALA A 103 -8.11 5.81 -10.31
CA ALA A 103 -7.10 5.92 -11.36
C ALA A 103 -6.18 4.69 -11.43
N PHE A 104 -5.79 4.11 -10.28
CA PHE A 104 -5.01 2.86 -10.26
C PHE A 104 -5.80 1.66 -10.77
N GLU A 105 -7.09 1.56 -10.45
CA GLU A 105 -7.98 0.51 -10.96
C GLU A 105 -8.12 0.58 -12.49
N ASP A 106 -8.44 1.77 -13.03
CA ASP A 106 -8.61 2.01 -14.48
C ASP A 106 -7.34 1.67 -15.29
N TYR A 107 -6.16 2.07 -14.79
CA TYR A 107 -4.88 1.77 -15.44
C TYR A 107 -4.29 0.39 -15.06
N ARG A 108 -4.96 -0.37 -14.20
CA ARG A 108 -4.48 -1.64 -13.61
C ARG A 108 -3.08 -1.52 -13.02
N LEU A 109 -2.83 -0.43 -12.30
CA LEU A 109 -1.55 -0.07 -11.69
C LEU A 109 -1.40 -0.68 -10.31
#